data_AF-B5GYR2-F1
#
_entry.id   AF-B5GYR2-F1
#
_cell.length_a   1.000
_cell.length_b   1.000
_cell.length_c   1.000
_cell.angle_alpha   90.00
_cell.angle_beta   90.00
_cell.angle_gamma   90.00
#
_symmetry.space_group_name_H-M   'P 1'
#
loop_
_entity.id
_entity.type
_entity.pdbx_description
1 polymer ?
#
loop_
_entity_poly.entity_id
_entity_poly.type
_entity_poly.pdbx_seq_one_letter_code
_entity_poly.pdbx_strand_id
1 'polypeptide(L)'
;MPHRTAAGPEYSPPARWAGALLCLAVAVVHVVDQGGITVTRDPYYIGVAYHVLEIAAVLAAVLLLARFVRPGWPLAAGVAAGPLLGYVLSRGPGLPGYRDDIGNWTEPLGLVSLAVEGVLLLLSLSLLVRGGRRRVR
;
A
#
# COMPACT_ATOMS: atom_id res chain seq x y z
N MET A 1 41.16 15.64 -11.24
CA MET A 1 39.81 16.21 -11.07
C MET A 1 38.80 15.07 -11.02
N PRO A 2 38.43 14.52 -9.85
CA PRO A 2 37.39 13.49 -9.83
C PRO A 2 36.02 14.14 -9.97
N HIS A 3 35.32 13.81 -11.06
CA HIS A 3 33.89 14.09 -11.23
C HIS A 3 33.12 13.35 -10.13
N ARG A 4 32.84 14.04 -9.02
CA ARG A 4 31.87 13.58 -8.03
C ARG A 4 30.48 13.78 -8.63
N THR A 5 30.00 12.79 -9.37
CA THR A 5 28.59 12.69 -9.72
C THR A 5 27.80 12.69 -8.41
N ALA A 6 27.06 13.77 -8.15
CA ALA A 6 26.20 13.86 -6.99
C ALA A 6 25.12 12.77 -7.09
N ALA A 7 25.36 11.64 -6.42
CA ALA A 7 24.35 10.62 -6.25
C ALA A 7 23.15 11.29 -5.58
N GLY A 8 21.99 11.26 -6.25
CA GLY A 8 20.73 11.65 -5.64
C GLY A 8 20.50 10.86 -4.34
N PRO A 9 19.52 11.24 -3.51
CA PRO A 9 19.27 10.53 -2.26
C PRO A 9 18.97 9.05 -2.54
N GLU A 10 19.97 8.19 -2.40
CA GLU A 10 19.83 6.76 -2.53
C GLU A 10 19.05 6.28 -1.31
N TYR A 11 17.82 5.84 -1.52
CA TYR A 11 17.09 5.11 -0.50
C TYR A 11 17.87 3.82 -0.22
N SER A 12 18.10 3.54 1.07
CA SER A 12 18.88 2.36 1.45
C SER A 12 18.23 1.09 0.88
N PRO A 13 19.02 0.13 0.37
CA PRO A 13 18.48 -1.12 -0.15
C PRO A 13 17.49 -1.80 0.81
N PRO A 14 17.74 -1.89 2.13
CA PRO A 14 16.81 -2.51 3.08
C PRO A 14 15.42 -1.85 3.08
N ALA A 15 15.34 -0.52 2.98
CA ALA A 15 14.06 0.17 2.99
C ALA A 15 13.23 -0.17 1.75
N ARG A 16 13.88 -0.26 0.58
CA ARG A 16 13.20 -0.60 -0.67
C ARG A 16 12.71 -2.05 -0.68
N TRP A 17 13.53 -2.98 -0.21
CA TRP A 17 13.13 -4.38 -0.05
C TRP A 17 11.98 -4.53 0.94
N ALA A 18 12.04 -3.87 2.10
CA ALA A 18 10.97 -3.87 3.08
C ALA A 18 9.67 -3.30 2.50
N GLY A 19 9.74 -2.14 1.83
CA GLY A 19 8.57 -1.54 1.18
C GLY A 19 7.96 -2.45 0.10
N ALA A 20 8.80 -3.08 -0.72
CA ALA A 20 8.32 -4.03 -1.74
C ALA A 20 7.65 -5.26 -1.13
N LEU A 21 8.26 -5.87 -0.11
CA LEU A 21 7.69 -7.02 0.60
C LEU A 21 6.35 -6.67 1.26
N LEU A 22 6.25 -5.51 1.89
CA LEU A 22 5.01 -5.01 2.48
C LEU A 22 3.93 -4.77 1.43
N CYS A 23 4.27 -4.19 0.27
CA CYS A 23 3.31 -4.03 -0.83
C CYS A 23 2.79 -5.40 -1.33
N LEU A 24 3.68 -6.37 -1.51
CA LEU A 24 3.28 -7.73 -1.91
C LEU A 24 2.42 -8.41 -0.84
N ALA A 25 2.71 -8.19 0.45
CA ALA A 25 1.86 -8.69 1.53
C ALA A 25 0.45 -8.08 1.48
N VAL A 26 0.31 -6.77 1.21
CA VAL A 26 -1.01 -6.14 0.99
C VAL A 26 -1.75 -6.81 -0.16
N ALA A 27 -1.08 -7.04 -1.29
CA ALA A 27 -1.68 -7.71 -2.45
C ALA A 27 -2.20 -9.11 -2.10
N VAL A 28 -1.37 -9.92 -1.41
CA VAL A 28 -1.75 -11.27 -0.99
C VAL A 28 -2.93 -11.26 -0.04
N VAL A 29 -2.92 -10.39 0.98
CA VAL A 29 -4.03 -10.29 1.94
C VAL A 29 -5.35 -9.97 1.23
N HIS A 30 -5.35 -9.03 0.28
CA HIS A 30 -6.55 -8.65 -0.44
C HIS A 30 -7.03 -9.68 -1.46
N VAL A 31 -6.10 -10.38 -2.13
CA VAL A 31 -6.45 -11.53 -2.96
C VAL A 31 -7.15 -12.60 -2.13
N VAL A 32 -6.61 -12.91 -0.94
CA VAL A 32 -7.21 -13.91 -0.03
C VAL A 32 -8.58 -13.45 0.45
N ASP A 33 -8.69 -12.19 0.89
CA ASP A 33 -9.94 -11.61 1.40
C ASP A 33 -11.04 -11.52 0.34
N GLN A 34 -10.68 -11.30 -0.92
CA GLN A 34 -11.61 -11.33 -2.05
C GLN A 34 -12.06 -12.76 -2.42
N GLY A 35 -11.35 -13.80 -1.97
CA GLY A 35 -11.61 -15.20 -2.33
C GLY A 35 -10.77 -15.73 -3.50
N GLY A 36 -9.73 -15.01 -3.91
CA GLY A 36 -8.75 -15.41 -4.91
C GLY A 36 -8.69 -14.48 -6.13
N ILE A 37 -7.68 -14.72 -6.98
CA ILE A 37 -7.35 -13.84 -8.13
C ILE A 37 -8.40 -13.82 -9.26
N THR A 38 -9.33 -14.78 -9.26
CA THR A 38 -10.38 -14.91 -10.30
C THR A 38 -11.77 -14.52 -9.78
N VAL A 39 -11.88 -14.19 -8.49
CA VAL A 39 -13.14 -13.81 -7.86
C VAL A 39 -13.22 -12.29 -7.85
N THR A 40 -14.43 -11.76 -8.08
CA THR A 40 -14.72 -10.34 -7.96
C THR A 40 -15.84 -10.17 -6.94
N ARG A 41 -15.59 -9.38 -5.90
CA ARG A 41 -16.54 -9.19 -4.78
C ARG A 41 -17.77 -8.38 -5.21
N ASP A 42 -18.94 -8.74 -4.66
CA ASP A 42 -20.17 -7.96 -4.75
C ASP A 42 -20.27 -6.97 -3.57
N PRO A 43 -20.69 -5.71 -3.78
CA PRO A 43 -21.06 -5.08 -5.04
C PRO A 43 -19.87 -4.90 -5.97
N TYR A 44 -20.10 -4.98 -7.28
CA TYR A 44 -19.05 -5.01 -8.31
C TYR A 44 -17.97 -3.92 -8.17
N TYR A 45 -18.33 -2.71 -7.75
CA TYR A 45 -17.36 -1.63 -7.58
C TYR A 45 -16.35 -1.90 -6.45
N ILE A 46 -16.73 -2.67 -5.42
CA ILE A 46 -15.82 -3.14 -4.38
C ILE A 46 -14.83 -4.14 -4.99
N GLY A 47 -15.30 -5.14 -5.74
CA GLY A 47 -14.39 -6.07 -6.43
C GLY A 47 -13.40 -5.38 -7.37
N VAL A 48 -13.85 -4.35 -8.10
CA VAL A 48 -12.94 -3.51 -8.91
C VAL A 48 -11.89 -2.81 -8.03
N ALA A 49 -12.29 -2.27 -6.87
CA ALA A 49 -11.35 -1.62 -5.95
C ALA A 49 -10.28 -2.60 -5.41
N TYR A 50 -10.65 -3.85 -5.12
CA TYR A 50 -9.70 -4.91 -4.74
C TYR A 50 -8.68 -5.15 -5.86
N HIS A 51 -9.14 -5.41 -7.09
CA HIS A 51 -8.22 -5.65 -8.22
C HIS A 51 -7.30 -4.45 -8.50
N VAL A 52 -7.82 -3.22 -8.43
CA VAL A 52 -7.00 -2.01 -8.60
C VAL A 52 -5.92 -1.93 -7.53
N LEU A 53 -6.26 -2.21 -6.28
CA LEU A 53 -5.31 -2.23 -5.17
C LEU A 53 -4.24 -3.32 -5.35
N GLU A 54 -4.64 -4.55 -5.69
CA GLU A 54 -3.75 -5.68 -5.91
C GLU A 54 -2.71 -5.35 -7.00
N ILE A 55 -3.17 -4.82 -8.13
CA ILE A 55 -2.30 -4.40 -9.24
C ILE A 55 -1.39 -3.25 -8.81
N ALA A 56 -1.94 -2.23 -8.13
CA ALA A 56 -1.17 -1.08 -7.65
C ALA A 56 -0.08 -1.49 -6.65
N ALA A 57 -0.36 -2.46 -5.79
CA ALA A 57 0.57 -3.00 -4.82
C ALA A 57 1.73 -3.75 -5.49
N VAL A 58 1.44 -4.60 -6.48
CA VAL A 58 2.48 -5.26 -7.28
C VAL A 58 3.31 -4.23 -8.05
N LEU A 59 2.67 -3.23 -8.66
CA LEU A 59 3.36 -2.16 -9.37
C LEU A 59 4.27 -1.35 -8.43
N ALA A 60 3.80 -1.01 -7.23
CA ALA A 60 4.60 -0.33 -6.21
C ALA A 60 5.85 -1.14 -5.85
N ALA A 61 5.69 -2.44 -5.63
CA ALA A 61 6.81 -3.33 -5.35
C ALA A 61 7.82 -3.34 -6.51
N VAL A 62 7.36 -3.49 -7.76
CA VAL A 62 8.21 -3.46 -8.95
C VAL A 62 8.96 -2.13 -9.07
N LEU A 63 8.30 -0.99 -8.89
CA LEU A 63 8.93 0.33 -8.94
C LEU A 63 10.02 0.47 -7.86
N LEU A 64 9.75 0.03 -6.64
CA LEU A 64 10.72 0.08 -5.54
C LEU A 64 11.93 -0.83 -5.81
N LEU A 65 11.72 -2.04 -6.35
CA LEU A 65 12.79 -2.97 -6.71
C LEU A 65 13.61 -2.49 -7.91
N ALA A 66 12.97 -1.89 -8.91
CA ALA A 66 13.60 -1.30 -10.09
C ALA A 66 14.24 0.09 -9.85
N ARG A 67 14.28 0.55 -8.60
CA ARG A 67 14.87 1.84 -8.18
C ARG A 67 14.11 3.08 -8.65
N PHE A 68 12.89 2.93 -9.16
CA PHE A 68 11.96 4.03 -9.45
C PHE A 68 11.26 4.53 -8.18
N VAL A 69 12.08 4.96 -7.21
CA VAL A 69 11.67 5.35 -5.85
C VAL A 69 10.79 6.60 -5.81
N ARG A 70 10.94 7.51 -6.77
CA ARG A 70 10.16 8.75 -6.84
C ARG A 70 8.66 8.50 -7.04
N PRO A 71 8.24 7.67 -8.02
CA PRO A 71 6.84 7.23 -8.11
C PRO A 71 6.51 6.06 -7.17
N GLY A 72 7.49 5.22 -6.80
CA GLY A 72 7.25 4.03 -5.97
C GLY A 72 6.76 4.34 -4.55
N TRP A 73 7.38 5.31 -3.86
CA TRP A 73 6.99 5.62 -2.47
C TRP A 73 5.61 6.28 -2.34
N PRO A 74 5.20 7.25 -3.20
CA PRO A 74 3.83 7.75 -3.20
C PRO A 74 2.81 6.67 -3.51
N LEU A 75 3.09 5.78 -4.48
CA LEU A 75 2.17 4.68 -4.80
C LEU A 75 2.04 3.71 -3.62
N ALA A 76 3.15 3.33 -2.98
CA ALA A 76 3.15 2.50 -1.78
C ALA A 76 2.37 3.13 -0.61
N ALA A 77 2.47 4.46 -0.44
CA ALA A 77 1.66 5.18 0.54
C ALA A 77 0.16 5.11 0.21
N GLY A 78 -0.22 5.22 -1.07
CA GLY A 78 -1.60 5.04 -1.53
C GLY A 78 -2.12 3.61 -1.32
N VAL A 79 -1.30 2.61 -1.64
CA VAL A 79 -1.58 1.17 -1.42
C VAL A 79 -1.83 0.87 0.05
N ALA A 80 -1.15 1.55 0.97
CA ALA A 80 -1.41 1.42 2.40
C ALA A 80 -2.64 2.22 2.86
N ALA A 81 -2.78 3.47 2.41
CA ALA A 81 -3.85 4.35 2.86
C ALA A 81 -5.24 3.91 2.38
N GLY A 82 -5.35 3.40 1.15
CA GLY A 82 -6.61 3.01 0.53
C GLY A 82 -7.37 1.98 1.37
N PRO A 83 -6.76 0.82 1.69
CA PRO A 83 -7.40 -0.21 2.51
C PRO A 83 -7.66 0.22 3.95
N LEU A 84 -6.77 0.99 4.58
CA LEU A 84 -7.02 1.56 5.91
C LEU A 84 -8.31 2.39 5.93
N LEU A 85 -8.50 3.24 4.91
CA LEU A 85 -9.74 4.00 4.73
C LEU A 85 -10.92 3.08 4.43
N GLY A 86 -10.74 2.10 3.55
CA GLY A 86 -11.75 1.09 3.22
C GLY A 86 -12.23 0.32 4.46
N TYR A 87 -11.31 -0.05 5.35
CA TYR A 87 -11.58 -0.73 6.62
C TYR A 87 -12.46 0.11 7.52
N VAL A 88 -12.09 1.37 7.75
CA VAL A 88 -12.84 2.30 8.60
C VAL A 88 -14.22 2.60 8.01
N LEU A 89 -14.31 2.82 6.70
CA LEU A 89 -15.57 3.17 6.04
C LEU A 89 -16.54 1.98 5.96
N SER A 90 -16.04 0.78 5.62
CA SER A 90 -16.86 -0.44 5.57
C SER A 90 -17.42 -0.83 6.94
N ARG A 91 -16.62 -0.69 8.00
CA ARG A 91 -16.97 -1.13 9.37
C ARG A 91 -17.64 -0.07 10.23
N GLY A 92 -17.49 1.20 9.88
CA GLY A 92 -18.14 2.34 10.53
C GLY A 92 -19.50 2.66 9.88
N PRO A 93 -19.57 3.67 8.99
CA PRO A 93 -20.83 4.07 8.34
C PRO A 93 -21.38 3.03 7.34
N GLY A 94 -20.53 2.14 6.86
CA GLY A 94 -20.79 1.27 5.71
C GLY A 94 -20.57 2.00 4.38
N LEU A 95 -20.49 1.23 3.30
CA LEU A 95 -20.38 1.74 1.93
C LEU A 95 -21.70 1.49 1.15
N PRO A 96 -21.97 2.21 0.05
CA PRO A 96 -23.19 2.04 -0.74
C PRO A 96 -23.36 0.60 -1.26
N GLY A 97 -24.38 -0.13 -0.79
CA GLY A 97 -24.56 -1.54 -1.19
C GLY A 97 -23.52 -2.51 -0.59
N TYR A 98 -22.67 -2.06 0.33
CA TYR A 98 -21.70 -2.90 1.05
C TYR A 98 -21.75 -2.56 2.54
N ARG A 99 -22.59 -3.28 3.28
CA ARG A 99 -22.94 -2.97 4.69
C ARG A 99 -22.76 -4.15 5.64
N ASP A 100 -22.41 -5.32 5.12
CA ASP A 100 -22.37 -6.56 5.89
C ASP A 100 -21.24 -6.57 6.93
N ASP A 101 -20.21 -5.75 6.72
CA ASP A 101 -19.06 -5.63 7.63
C ASP A 101 -19.23 -4.58 8.73
N ILE A 102 -20.38 -3.89 8.83
CA ILE A 102 -20.59 -2.85 9.85
C ILE A 102 -20.43 -3.47 11.25
N GLY A 103 -19.56 -2.88 12.07
CA GLY A 103 -19.25 -3.37 13.41
C GLY A 103 -18.23 -4.52 13.48
N ASN A 104 -17.83 -5.12 12.34
CA ASN A 104 -16.86 -6.22 12.29
C ASN A 104 -15.40 -5.73 12.40
N TRP A 105 -15.07 -5.05 13.50
CA TRP A 105 -13.77 -4.42 13.73
C TRP A 105 -12.65 -5.38 14.12
N THR A 106 -12.97 -6.64 14.42
CA THR A 106 -12.02 -7.63 14.93
C THR A 106 -11.85 -8.82 13.99
N GLU A 107 -12.30 -8.70 12.74
CA GLU A 107 -12.08 -9.69 11.69
C GLU A 107 -10.59 -10.03 11.61
N PRO A 108 -10.17 -11.28 11.87
CA PRO A 108 -8.75 -11.64 11.96
C PRO A 108 -7.93 -11.23 10.73
N LEU A 109 -8.44 -11.46 9.53
CA LEU A 109 -7.73 -11.09 8.30
C LEU A 109 -7.63 -9.57 8.14
N GLY A 110 -8.68 -8.86 8.54
CA GLY A 110 -8.71 -7.40 8.60
C GLY A 110 -7.65 -6.82 9.54
N LEU A 111 -7.47 -7.39 10.73
CA LEU A 111 -6.43 -6.97 11.68
C LEU A 111 -5.02 -7.20 11.14
N VAL A 112 -4.79 -8.32 10.44
CA VAL A 112 -3.52 -8.58 9.75
C VAL A 112 -3.27 -7.52 8.68
N SER A 113 -4.29 -7.18 7.88
CA SER A 113 -4.21 -6.12 6.86
C SER A 113 -3.82 -4.78 7.48
N LEU A 114 -4.50 -4.35 8.55
CA LEU A 114 -4.21 -3.11 9.27
C LEU A 114 -2.76 -3.03 9.73
N ALA A 115 -2.20 -4.13 10.25
CA ALA A 115 -0.83 -4.17 10.71
C ALA A 115 0.16 -3.98 9.54
N VAL A 116 -0.05 -4.70 8.43
CA VAL A 116 0.81 -4.62 7.24
C VAL A 116 0.76 -3.22 6.63
N GLU A 117 -0.44 -2.70 6.42
CA GLU A 117 -0.68 -1.37 5.85
C GLU A 117 -0.17 -0.25 6.76
N GLY A 118 -0.39 -0.36 8.07
CA GLY A 118 0.11 0.60 9.03
C GLY A 118 1.64 0.73 8.99
N VAL A 119 2.35 -0.40 8.95
CA VAL A 119 3.82 -0.41 8.81
C VAL A 119 4.25 0.17 7.46
N LEU A 120 3.58 -0.21 6.37
CA LEU A 120 3.88 0.31 5.03
C LEU A 120 3.67 1.82 4.95
N LEU A 121 2.57 2.33 5.54
CA LEU A 121 2.25 3.74 5.55
C LEU A 121 3.28 4.53 6.34
N LEU A 122 3.62 4.09 7.55
CA LEU A 122 4.63 4.75 8.40
C LEU A 122 6.00 4.79 7.70
N LEU A 123 6.42 3.68 7.10
CA LEU A 123 7.66 3.62 6.33
C LEU A 123 7.62 4.60 5.16
N SER A 124 6.57 4.55 4.33
CA SER A 124 6.43 5.37 3.13
C SER A 124 6.41 6.87 3.46
N LEU A 125 5.61 7.29 4.44
CA LEU A 125 5.52 8.69 4.86
C LEU A 125 6.84 9.19 5.44
N SER A 126 7.54 8.39 6.26
CA SER A 126 8.83 8.79 6.81
C SER A 126 9.87 9.10 5.73
N LEU A 127 9.84 8.33 4.64
CA LEU A 127 10.75 8.45 3.50
C LEU A 127 10.37 9.61 2.57
N LEU A 128 9.08 9.88 2.38
CA LEU A 128 8.59 11.04 1.64
C LEU A 128 8.93 12.35 2.36
N VAL A 129 8.69 12.43 3.67
CA VAL A 129 9.02 13.62 4.48
C VAL A 129 10.53 13.89 4.48
N ARG A 130 11.37 12.84 4.64
CA ARG A 130 12.83 12.97 4.55
C ARG A 130 13.29 13.43 3.18
N GLY A 131 12.69 12.92 2.11
CA GLY A 131 12.99 13.32 0.72
C GLY A 131 12.61 14.77 0.43
N GLY A 132 11.47 15.23 0.94
CA GLY A 132 11.01 16.62 0.82
C GLY A 132 11.94 17.62 1.52
N ARG A 133 12.33 17.33 2.77
CA ARG A 133 13.26 18.19 3.54
C ARG A 133 14.63 18.36 2.87
N ARG A 134 15.10 17.37 2.12
CA ARG A 134 16.36 17.43 1.34
C ARG A 134 16.27 18.25 0.05
N ARG A 135 15.06 18.49 -0.49
CA ARG A 135 14.88 19.32 -1.70
C ARG A 135 14.76 20.81 -1.40
N VAL A 136 14.36 21.14 -0.17
CA VAL A 136 14.14 22.54 0.27
C VAL A 136 15.42 23.17 0.83
N ARG A 137 16.40 22.35 1.23
CA ARG A 137 17.75 22.78 1.62
C ARG A 137 18.67 22.76 0.41
#